data_AF-A0A8C0DPN8-F1
#
_entry.id   AF-A0A8C0DPN8-F1
#
_cell.length_a   1.000
_cell.length_b   1.000
_cell.length_c   1.000
_cell.angle_alpha   90.00
_cell.angle_beta   90.00
_cell.angle_gamma   90.00
#
_symmetry.space_group_name_H-M   'P 1'
#
loop_
_entity.id
_entity.type
_entity.pdbx_description
1 polymer ?
#
loop_
_entity_poly.entity_id
_entity_poly.type
_entity_poly.pdbx_seq_one_letter_code
_entity_poly.pdbx_strand_id
1 'polypeptide(L)'
;MADKILPQKWYRTATTQETDGFEVKWPGDVNVRCTVLLMLDYQPPQFKLDPPLARLLGIHTQARPVIVQALWQYIKTHQLQDPPEREFVICDKYLQFPQRLHALLMPPEPIIINHIISVDPNDQKKTACYDMDVEAGDTLKTQMNSCLLSTASQQEVATLDNKVHETIETINPLKTQREFMLSFARDPQGFISDWLQSQRRDLKTMTKVVGNPEEERRAEFYFQPWAQEAMCRYFYSKVQQRRQELEQVLGIRNT
;
A
#
# COMPACT_ATOMS: atom_id res chain seq x y z
N MET A 1 54.40 28.64 -30.02
CA MET A 1 53.78 27.34 -29.71
C MET A 1 52.32 27.65 -29.43
N ALA A 2 51.40 27.27 -30.31
CA ALA A 2 49.98 27.58 -30.11
C ALA A 2 49.44 26.66 -29.01
N ASP A 3 49.17 27.22 -27.84
CA ASP A 3 48.47 26.50 -26.77
C ASP A 3 47.10 26.08 -27.29
N LYS A 4 46.91 24.77 -27.45
CA LYS A 4 45.62 24.21 -27.83
C LYS A 4 44.66 24.43 -26.66
N ILE A 5 43.71 25.34 -26.85
CA ILE A 5 42.59 25.53 -25.93
C ILE A 5 41.82 24.20 -25.86
N LEU A 6 41.86 23.55 -24.70
CA LEU A 6 41.13 22.31 -24.44
C LEU A 6 39.65 22.62 -24.19
N PRO A 7 38.72 21.76 -24.67
CA PRO A 7 37.30 21.93 -24.41
C PRO A 7 37.02 21.76 -22.92
N GLN A 8 36.40 22.76 -22.30
CA GLN A 8 35.86 22.64 -20.96
C GLN A 8 34.56 21.85 -20.98
N LYS A 9 34.41 20.92 -20.04
CA LYS A 9 33.21 20.09 -19.90
C LYS A 9 32.72 20.16 -18.48
N TRP A 10 31.42 20.33 -18.32
CA TRP A 10 30.75 20.30 -17.03
C TRP A 10 29.69 19.21 -17.04
N TYR A 11 29.60 18.46 -15.95
CA TYR A 11 28.63 17.39 -15.75
C TYR A 11 27.96 17.58 -14.41
N ARG A 12 26.63 17.53 -14.38
CA ARG A 12 25.86 17.50 -13.14
C ARG A 12 26.03 16.14 -12.48
N THR A 13 26.34 16.14 -11.19
CA THR A 13 26.30 14.94 -10.33
C THR A 13 25.24 15.11 -9.24
N ALA A 14 24.86 14.01 -8.58
CA ALA A 14 23.84 14.02 -7.52
C ALA A 14 24.17 14.94 -6.33
N THR A 15 25.43 15.35 -6.17
CA THR A 15 25.92 16.23 -5.11
C THR A 15 26.23 17.65 -5.59
N THR A 16 26.02 17.95 -6.88
CA THR A 16 26.30 19.28 -7.43
C THR A 16 25.30 20.30 -6.88
N GLN A 17 25.80 21.37 -6.27
CA GLN A 17 24.96 22.49 -5.83
C GLN A 17 24.34 23.21 -7.03
N GLU A 18 23.13 23.72 -6.84
CA GLU A 18 22.46 24.55 -7.86
C GLU A 18 23.24 25.85 -8.07
N THR A 19 23.48 26.19 -9.32
CA THR A 19 24.27 27.36 -9.72
C THR A 19 23.58 28.06 -10.88
N ASP A 20 23.47 29.39 -10.80
CA ASP A 20 22.73 30.20 -11.78
C ASP A 20 23.59 30.60 -13.00
N GLY A 21 24.90 30.32 -12.96
CA GLY A 21 25.80 30.68 -14.05
C GLY A 21 27.20 30.10 -13.92
N PHE A 22 27.90 30.06 -15.05
CA PHE A 22 29.30 29.65 -15.14
C PHE A 22 30.15 30.82 -15.61
N GLU A 23 31.24 31.09 -14.90
CA GLU A 23 32.26 32.05 -15.34
C GLU A 23 33.50 31.26 -15.76
N VAL A 24 34.01 31.55 -16.95
CA VAL A 24 35.26 30.95 -17.42
C VAL A 24 36.22 32.00 -17.92
N LYS A 25 37.44 31.97 -17.38
CA LYS A 25 38.50 32.95 -17.65
C LYS A 25 39.68 32.26 -18.32
N TRP A 26 40.23 32.93 -19.32
CA TRP A 26 41.40 32.46 -20.05
C TRP A 26 42.29 33.67 -20.38
N PRO A 27 43.62 33.52 -20.36
CA PRO A 27 44.52 34.52 -20.91
C PRO A 27 44.43 34.51 -22.45
N GLY A 28 44.25 35.67 -23.07
CA GLY A 28 44.23 35.83 -24.52
C GLY A 28 44.06 37.28 -24.94
N ASP A 29 44.64 37.64 -26.07
CA ASP A 29 44.67 39.00 -26.65
C ASP A 29 44.07 39.05 -28.07
N VAL A 30 43.52 37.94 -28.55
CA VAL A 30 42.92 37.80 -29.88
C VAL A 30 41.46 37.36 -29.76
N ASN A 31 40.61 37.79 -30.71
CA ASN A 31 39.22 37.36 -30.80
C ASN A 31 39.14 35.84 -31.06
N VAL A 32 38.32 35.14 -30.29
CA VAL A 32 38.18 33.67 -30.37
C VAL A 32 36.74 33.30 -30.65
N ARG A 33 36.52 32.45 -31.67
CA ARG A 33 35.23 31.78 -31.87
C ARG A 33 35.13 30.60 -30.90
N CYS A 34 34.10 30.60 -30.08
CA CYS A 34 33.77 29.47 -29.21
C CYS A 34 32.42 28.87 -29.62
N THR A 35 32.27 27.57 -29.34
CA THR A 35 31.01 26.86 -29.51
C THR A 35 30.59 26.33 -28.14
N VAL A 36 29.41 26.73 -27.69
CA VAL A 36 28.79 26.25 -26.46
C VAL A 36 27.83 25.13 -26.83
N LEU A 37 28.01 23.96 -26.20
CA LEU A 37 27.14 22.80 -26.35
C LEU A 37 26.33 22.62 -25.07
N LEU A 38 25.02 22.76 -25.17
CA LEU A 38 24.10 22.58 -24.04
C LEU A 38 23.37 21.25 -24.21
N MET A 39 23.61 20.32 -23.30
CA MET A 39 22.88 19.05 -23.20
C MET A 39 21.83 19.19 -22.11
N LEU A 40 20.56 19.22 -22.50
CA LEU A 40 19.46 19.31 -21.55
C LEU A 40 19.22 17.95 -20.88
N ASP A 41 18.98 17.99 -19.57
CA ASP A 41 18.59 16.82 -18.78
C ASP A 41 17.07 16.68 -18.80
N TYR A 42 16.55 15.98 -19.81
CA TYR A 42 15.11 15.76 -19.96
C TYR A 42 14.60 14.74 -18.94
N GLN A 43 13.56 15.11 -18.19
CA GLN A 43 12.90 14.24 -17.22
C GLN A 43 11.39 14.17 -17.53
N PRO A 44 10.90 13.07 -18.16
CA PRO A 44 11.59 11.81 -18.42
C PRO A 44 12.57 11.87 -19.61
N PRO A 45 13.51 10.90 -19.74
CA PRO A 45 14.47 10.87 -20.83
C PRO A 45 13.80 10.91 -22.20
N GLN A 46 14.19 11.90 -23.01
CA GLN A 46 13.76 12.05 -24.39
C GLN A 46 14.81 11.47 -25.35
N PHE A 47 14.36 11.08 -26.55
CA PHE A 47 15.19 10.50 -27.59
C PHE A 47 14.91 11.17 -28.93
N LYS A 48 15.97 11.42 -29.71
CA LYS A 48 15.85 11.83 -31.10
C LYS A 48 15.59 10.58 -31.96
N LEU A 49 14.59 10.67 -32.84
CA LEU A 49 14.28 9.60 -33.76
C LEU A 49 15.19 9.67 -35.00
N ASP A 50 15.53 8.52 -35.56
CA ASP A 50 16.13 8.42 -36.89
C ASP A 50 15.26 9.15 -37.94
N PRO A 51 15.81 9.93 -38.90
CA PRO A 51 15.03 10.82 -39.76
C PRO A 51 13.85 10.18 -40.54
N PRO A 52 13.95 8.95 -41.07
CA PRO A 52 12.82 8.23 -41.68
C PRO A 52 11.69 7.96 -40.68
N LEU A 53 12.02 7.51 -39.46
CA LEU A 53 11.05 7.23 -38.41
C LEU A 53 10.43 8.53 -37.88
N ALA A 54 11.24 9.58 -37.74
CA ALA A 54 10.79 10.90 -37.32
C ALA A 54 9.73 11.45 -38.28
N ARG A 55 9.97 11.32 -39.59
CA ARG A 55 9.03 11.74 -40.64
C ARG A 55 7.76 10.89 -40.65
N LEU A 56 7.87 9.58 -40.42
CA LEU A 56 6.72 8.67 -40.38
C LEU A 56 5.78 9.00 -39.22
N LEU A 57 6.33 9.21 -38.02
CA LEU A 57 5.55 9.45 -36.81
C LEU A 57 5.22 10.93 -36.58
N GLY A 58 5.85 11.84 -37.33
CA GLY A 58 5.73 13.29 -37.11
C GLY A 58 6.42 13.76 -35.83
N ILE A 59 7.40 13.01 -35.33
CA ILE A 59 8.04 13.23 -34.03
C ILE A 59 9.55 13.33 -34.22
N HIS A 60 10.14 14.48 -33.88
CA HIS A 60 11.59 14.66 -33.94
C HIS A 60 12.31 14.18 -32.66
N THR A 61 11.85 14.65 -31.50
CA THR A 61 12.42 14.32 -30.19
C THR A 61 11.29 14.18 -29.17
N GLN A 62 11.18 13.02 -28.52
CA GLN A 62 10.13 12.76 -27.51
C GLN A 62 10.54 11.66 -26.52
N ALA A 63 9.77 11.51 -25.43
CA ALA A 63 9.94 10.41 -24.50
C ALA A 63 9.50 9.06 -25.12
N ARG A 64 10.18 7.97 -24.74
CA ARG A 64 9.92 6.62 -25.26
C ARG A 64 8.44 6.20 -25.22
N PRO A 65 7.67 6.43 -24.13
CA PRO A 65 6.25 6.06 -24.10
C PRO A 65 5.42 6.74 -25.19
N VAL A 66 5.68 8.04 -25.45
CA VAL A 66 4.99 8.81 -26.48
C VAL A 66 5.34 8.28 -27.88
N ILE A 67 6.61 7.95 -28.12
CA ILE A 67 7.07 7.37 -29.38
C ILE A 67 6.39 6.02 -29.65
N VAL A 68 6.34 5.15 -28.63
CA VAL A 68 5.68 3.83 -28.74
C VAL A 68 4.18 4.00 -28.98
N GLN A 69 3.54 4.96 -28.31
CA GLN A 69 2.12 5.25 -28.52
C GLN A 69 1.85 5.77 -29.94
N ALA A 70 2.67 6.68 -30.46
CA ALA A 70 2.54 7.18 -31.83
C ALA A 70 2.76 6.06 -32.86
N LEU A 71 3.74 5.19 -32.64
CA LEU A 71 3.96 4.00 -33.44
C LEU A 71 2.73 3.07 -33.42
N TRP A 72 2.16 2.83 -32.24
CA TRP A 72 0.96 2.02 -32.11
C TRP A 72 -0.26 2.64 -32.81
N GLN A 73 -0.39 3.96 -32.75
CA GLN A 73 -1.43 4.71 -33.46
C GLN A 73 -1.27 4.56 -34.98
N TYR A 74 -0.04 4.61 -35.50
CA TYR A 74 0.24 4.34 -36.91
C TYR A 74 -0.20 2.91 -37.30
N ILE A 75 0.22 1.90 -36.53
CA ILE A 75 -0.14 0.49 -36.77
C ILE A 75 -1.66 0.30 -36.84
N LYS A 76 -2.40 0.90 -35.91
CA LYS A 76 -3.86 0.84 -35.89
C LYS A 76 -4.50 1.51 -37.09
N THR A 77 -4.03 2.72 -37.44
CA THR A 77 -4.60 3.51 -38.54
C THR A 77 -4.41 2.81 -39.89
N HIS A 78 -3.27 2.14 -40.06
CA HIS A 78 -2.92 1.42 -41.29
C HIS A 78 -3.31 -0.07 -41.26
N GLN A 79 -4.00 -0.53 -40.22
CA GLN A 79 -4.45 -1.94 -40.05
C GLN A 79 -3.30 -2.94 -40.21
N LEU A 80 -2.13 -2.61 -39.67
CA LEU A 80 -0.90 -3.40 -39.80
C LEU A 80 -0.80 -4.52 -38.76
N GLN A 81 -1.86 -4.79 -38.01
CA GLN A 81 -1.90 -5.90 -37.05
C GLN A 81 -2.39 -7.15 -37.78
N ASP A 82 -1.72 -8.28 -37.58
CA ASP A 82 -2.10 -9.52 -38.24
C ASP A 82 -3.48 -10.00 -37.72
N PRO A 83 -4.50 -10.20 -38.59
CA PRO A 83 -5.83 -10.62 -38.17
C PRO A 83 -5.91 -11.96 -37.41
N PRO A 84 -5.23 -13.04 -37.84
CA PRO A 84 -5.16 -14.30 -37.10
C PRO A 84 -4.26 -14.21 -35.86
N GLU A 85 -3.11 -13.55 -35.93
CA GLU A 85 -2.14 -13.46 -34.82
C GLU A 85 -1.93 -12.02 -34.35
N ARG A 86 -2.83 -11.52 -33.50
CA ARG A 86 -2.84 -10.12 -33.03
C ARG A 86 -1.58 -9.67 -32.26
N GLU A 87 -0.70 -10.59 -31.91
CA GLU A 87 0.59 -10.28 -31.28
C GLU A 87 1.66 -9.85 -32.30
N PHE A 88 1.45 -10.11 -33.60
CA PHE A 88 2.36 -9.73 -34.67
C PHE A 88 1.87 -8.50 -35.45
N VAL A 89 2.86 -7.71 -35.86
CA VAL A 89 2.67 -6.51 -36.68
C VAL A 89 3.27 -6.78 -38.06
N ILE A 90 2.43 -6.70 -39.09
CA ILE A 90 2.83 -6.80 -40.49
C ILE A 90 3.47 -5.46 -40.89
N CYS A 91 4.79 -5.50 -41.02
CA CYS A 91 5.60 -4.35 -41.40
C CYS A 91 5.27 -3.92 -42.84
N ASP A 92 4.80 -2.68 -43.02
CA ASP A 92 4.65 -2.11 -44.36
C ASP A 92 6.01 -1.59 -44.91
N LYS A 93 5.99 -1.06 -46.13
CA LYS A 93 7.20 -0.52 -46.78
C LYS A 93 7.90 0.59 -45.98
N TYR A 94 7.18 1.31 -45.11
CA TYR A 94 7.68 2.44 -44.34
C TYR A 94 8.07 2.05 -42.90
N LEU A 95 7.49 0.98 -42.37
CA LEU A 95 7.69 0.47 -41.02
C LEU A 95 8.41 -0.89 -41.05
N GLN A 96 9.64 -0.92 -41.55
CA GLN A 96 10.44 -2.16 -41.63
C GLN A 96 11.20 -2.51 -40.34
N PHE A 97 11.13 -1.66 -39.30
CA PHE A 97 12.02 -1.71 -38.15
C PHE A 97 11.38 -1.83 -36.76
N PRO A 98 10.11 -2.27 -36.57
CA PRO A 98 9.48 -2.21 -35.25
C PRO A 98 10.20 -3.05 -34.20
N GLN A 99 10.82 -4.18 -34.57
CA GLN A 99 11.62 -5.01 -33.67
C GLN A 99 12.99 -4.38 -33.31
N ARG A 100 13.40 -3.31 -34.00
CA ARG A 100 14.67 -2.59 -33.80
C ARG A 100 14.47 -1.17 -33.31
N LEU A 101 13.29 -0.84 -32.76
CA LEU A 101 12.98 0.52 -32.31
C LEU A 101 14.06 1.10 -31.40
N HIS A 102 14.62 0.32 -30.47
CA HIS A 102 15.68 0.79 -29.58
C HIS A 102 16.93 1.28 -30.32
N ALA A 103 17.31 0.65 -31.43
CA ALA A 103 18.46 1.06 -32.25
C ALA A 103 18.19 2.35 -33.04
N LEU A 104 16.94 2.75 -33.19
CA LEU A 104 16.51 3.97 -33.89
C LEU A 104 16.27 5.16 -32.94
N LEU A 105 16.45 4.94 -31.63
CA LEU A 105 16.38 5.97 -30.61
C LEU A 105 17.79 6.46 -30.29
N MET A 106 18.10 7.67 -30.76
CA MET A 106 19.38 8.32 -30.50
C MET A 106 19.27 9.29 -29.32
N PRO A 107 20.38 9.61 -28.65
CA PRO A 107 20.40 10.71 -27.70
C PRO A 107 19.90 12.01 -28.36
N PRO A 108 19.19 12.89 -27.62
CA PRO A 108 18.81 14.21 -28.11
C PRO A 108 20.04 14.99 -28.59
N GLU A 109 19.86 15.79 -29.63
CA GLU A 109 20.93 16.66 -30.11
C GLU A 109 21.21 17.78 -29.10
N PRO A 110 22.49 18.09 -28.83
CA PRO A 110 22.83 19.23 -28.00
C PRO A 110 22.44 20.52 -28.72
N ILE A 111 22.08 21.53 -27.93
CA ILE A 111 21.86 22.87 -28.45
C ILE A 111 23.23 23.51 -28.67
N ILE A 112 23.50 23.92 -29.92
CA ILE A 112 24.78 24.45 -30.36
C ILE A 112 24.68 25.96 -30.50
N ILE A 113 25.42 26.69 -29.66
CA ILE A 113 25.51 28.15 -29.73
C ILE A 113 26.91 28.53 -30.19
N ASN A 114 26.99 29.18 -31.35
CA ASN A 114 28.25 29.71 -31.87
C ASN A 114 28.40 31.17 -31.45
N HIS A 115 29.46 31.48 -30.70
CA HIS A 115 29.72 32.82 -30.17
C HIS A 115 31.15 33.25 -30.51
N ILE A 116 31.37 34.56 -30.63
CA ILE A 116 32.70 35.13 -30.88
C ILE A 116 33.03 36.03 -29.69
N ILE A 117 34.05 35.65 -28.94
CA ILE A 117 34.60 36.43 -27.84
C ILE A 117 35.46 37.53 -28.46
N SER A 118 35.06 38.78 -28.26
CA SER A 118 35.76 39.97 -28.74
C SER A 118 36.64 40.55 -27.62
N VAL A 119 37.88 40.93 -27.95
CA VAL A 119 38.86 41.56 -27.03
C VAL A 119 38.76 43.09 -27.08
N ASP A 120 37.93 43.63 -27.98
CA ASP A 120 37.82 45.07 -28.20
C ASP A 120 37.22 45.79 -26.97
N PRO A 121 37.92 46.78 -26.37
CA PRO A 121 37.45 47.46 -25.16
C PRO A 121 36.17 48.29 -25.36
N ASN A 122 35.78 48.53 -26.61
CA ASN A 122 34.55 49.25 -26.97
C ASN A 122 33.33 48.33 -27.16
N ASP A 123 33.51 46.99 -27.15
CA ASP A 123 32.46 46.00 -27.44
C ASP A 123 31.92 45.28 -26.18
N GLN A 124 32.20 45.84 -24.99
CA GLN A 124 31.99 45.21 -23.67
C GLN A 124 30.53 44.91 -23.26
N LYS A 125 29.52 45.09 -24.14
CA LYS A 125 28.10 45.03 -23.77
C LYS A 125 27.20 44.20 -24.70
N LYS A 126 27.73 43.24 -25.44
CA LYS A 126 26.88 42.32 -26.22
C LYS A 126 26.52 41.08 -25.42
N THR A 127 25.51 41.19 -24.55
CA THR A 127 24.84 40.02 -23.99
C THR A 127 24.01 39.35 -25.09
N ALA A 128 24.40 38.14 -25.49
CA ALA A 128 23.58 37.32 -26.37
C ALA A 128 22.57 36.55 -25.51
N CYS A 129 21.28 36.82 -25.72
CA CYS A 129 20.18 36.12 -25.04
C CYS A 129 19.57 35.10 -25.98
N TYR A 130 19.35 33.88 -25.49
CA TYR A 130 18.69 32.80 -26.23
C TYR A 130 17.54 32.28 -25.36
N ASP A 131 16.32 32.32 -25.89
CA ASP A 131 15.17 31.72 -25.23
C ASP A 131 15.15 30.22 -25.52
N MET A 132 14.94 29.42 -24.48
CA MET A 132 14.95 27.96 -24.56
C MET A 132 13.70 27.42 -23.86
N ASP A 133 12.86 26.72 -24.61
CA ASP A 133 11.70 26.03 -24.05
C ASP A 133 12.18 24.77 -23.31
N VAL A 134 11.95 24.72 -22.00
CA VAL A 134 12.30 23.57 -21.15
C VAL A 134 11.03 23.05 -20.48
N GLU A 135 10.77 21.75 -20.63
CA GLU A 135 9.69 21.08 -19.90
C GLU A 135 10.04 21.04 -18.41
N ALA A 136 9.33 21.85 -17.61
CA ALA A 136 9.47 21.83 -16.16
C ALA A 136 8.75 20.59 -15.56
N GLY A 137 9.30 20.06 -14.46
CA GLY A 137 8.67 18.97 -13.72
C GLY A 137 7.26 19.34 -13.23
N ASP A 138 6.36 18.35 -13.24
CA ASP A 138 4.96 18.52 -12.86
C ASP A 138 4.83 18.92 -11.38
N THR A 139 4.46 20.19 -11.12
CA THR A 139 4.26 20.73 -9.78
C THR A 139 3.12 20.05 -9.02
N LEU A 140 2.17 19.43 -9.73
CA LEU A 140 1.06 18.69 -9.11
C LEU A 140 1.55 17.42 -8.43
N LYS A 141 2.59 16.76 -8.95
CA LYS A 141 3.13 15.54 -8.31
C LYS A 141 3.60 15.81 -6.89
N THR A 142 4.24 16.96 -6.66
CA THR A 142 4.67 17.37 -5.31
C THR A 142 3.49 17.57 -4.37
N GLN A 143 2.43 18.23 -4.86
CA GLN A 143 1.20 18.44 -4.08
C GLN A 143 0.46 17.13 -3.80
N MET A 144 0.36 16.24 -4.80
CA MET A 144 -0.24 14.91 -4.65
C MET A 144 0.55 14.06 -3.64
N ASN A 145 1.88 14.05 -3.71
CA ASN A 145 2.72 13.35 -2.74
C ASN A 145 2.53 13.89 -1.33
N SER A 146 2.44 15.22 -1.18
CA SER A 146 2.12 15.84 0.12
C SER A 146 0.75 15.41 0.64
N CYS A 147 -0.27 15.31 -0.22
CA CYS A 147 -1.59 14.84 0.15
C CYS A 147 -1.59 13.35 0.54
N LEU A 148 -0.86 12.50 -0.18
CA LEU A 148 -0.76 11.07 0.11
C LEU A 148 -0.01 10.78 1.41
N LEU A 149 1.00 11.60 1.72
CA LEU A 149 1.81 11.49 2.94
C LEU A 149 1.18 12.18 4.15
N SER A 150 0.13 12.99 3.95
CA SER A 150 -0.62 13.63 5.02
C SER A 150 -1.42 12.58 5.81
N THR A 151 -0.75 11.88 6.72
CA THR A 151 -1.36 11.02 7.74
C THR A 151 -1.71 11.77 9.02
N ALA A 152 -1.53 13.11 9.05
CA ALA A 152 -1.73 13.94 10.24
C ALA A 152 -3.14 13.79 10.86
N SER A 153 -4.16 13.49 10.05
CA SER A 153 -5.52 13.26 10.54
C SER A 153 -5.74 11.86 11.13
N GLN A 154 -4.89 10.86 10.84
CA GLN A 154 -5.10 9.49 11.28
C GLN A 154 -4.89 9.31 12.80
N GLN A 155 -3.91 10.03 13.37
CA GLN A 155 -3.62 9.92 14.79
C GLN A 155 -4.71 10.57 15.64
N GLU A 156 -5.26 11.70 15.21
CA GLU A 156 -6.41 12.34 15.86
C GLU A 156 -7.66 11.46 15.79
N VAL A 157 -7.95 10.87 14.62
CA VAL A 157 -9.05 9.91 14.45
C VAL A 157 -8.91 8.73 15.41
N ALA A 158 -7.73 8.13 15.52
CA ALA A 158 -7.50 7.02 16.45
C ALA A 158 -7.70 7.42 17.92
N THR A 159 -7.31 8.64 18.31
CA THR A 159 -7.57 9.13 19.68
C THR A 159 -9.05 9.34 19.95
N LEU A 160 -9.80 9.84 18.96
CA LEU A 160 -11.25 9.99 19.08
C LEU A 160 -11.95 8.64 19.15
N ASP A 161 -11.52 7.65 18.37
CA ASP A 161 -12.07 6.30 18.40
C ASP A 161 -11.85 5.62 19.77
N ASN A 162 -10.66 5.77 20.37
CA ASN A 162 -10.41 5.27 21.72
C ASN A 162 -11.34 5.92 22.75
N LYS A 163 -11.56 7.24 22.65
CA LYS A 163 -12.45 7.96 23.55
C LYS A 163 -13.91 7.53 23.38
N VAL A 164 -14.35 7.24 22.15
CA VAL A 164 -15.66 6.65 21.88
C VAL A 164 -15.77 5.28 22.56
N HIS A 165 -14.74 4.44 22.44
CA HIS A 165 -14.73 3.13 23.06
C HIS A 165 -14.83 3.19 24.59
N GLU A 166 -13.99 4.01 25.24
CA GLU A 166 -14.03 4.23 26.70
C GLU A 166 -15.41 4.75 27.15
N THR A 167 -16.02 5.65 26.37
CA THR A 167 -17.37 6.16 26.68
C THR A 167 -18.41 5.05 26.58
N ILE A 168 -18.33 4.17 25.59
CA ILE A 168 -19.24 3.02 25.46
C ILE A 168 -19.04 2.03 26.62
N GLU A 169 -17.80 1.75 27.00
CA GLU A 169 -17.48 0.89 28.14
C GLU A 169 -18.01 1.43 29.46
N THR A 170 -18.09 2.76 29.64
CA THR A 170 -18.72 3.36 30.83
C THR A 170 -20.25 3.37 30.77
N ILE A 171 -20.85 3.53 29.58
CA ILE A 171 -22.31 3.53 29.40
C ILE A 171 -22.92 2.16 29.70
N ASN A 172 -22.28 1.07 29.28
CA ASN A 172 -22.81 -0.29 29.45
C ASN A 172 -23.08 -0.70 30.92
N PRO A 173 -22.13 -0.57 31.87
CA PRO A 173 -22.39 -0.89 33.27
C PRO A 173 -23.44 0.04 33.89
N LEU A 174 -23.45 1.33 33.52
CA LEU A 174 -24.47 2.28 33.97
C LEU A 174 -25.87 1.89 33.48
N LYS A 175 -25.98 1.43 32.22
CA LYS A 175 -27.23 0.91 31.66
C LYS A 175 -27.69 -0.33 32.44
N THR A 176 -26.82 -1.31 32.67
CA THR A 176 -27.14 -2.51 33.43
C THR A 176 -27.57 -2.18 34.86
N GLN A 177 -26.87 -1.27 35.54
CA GLN A 177 -27.22 -0.82 36.88
C GLN A 177 -28.58 -0.11 36.89
N ARG A 178 -28.84 0.77 35.92
CA ARG A 178 -30.14 1.44 35.78
C ARG A 178 -31.27 0.44 35.59
N GLU A 179 -31.10 -0.54 34.71
CA GLU A 179 -32.12 -1.55 34.42
C GLU A 179 -32.36 -2.50 35.61
N PHE A 180 -31.32 -2.83 36.36
CA PHE A 180 -31.42 -3.55 37.62
C PHE A 180 -32.25 -2.76 38.65
N MET A 181 -31.95 -1.47 38.84
CA MET A 181 -32.68 -0.63 39.80
C MET A 181 -34.14 -0.42 39.38
N LEU A 182 -34.40 -0.27 38.07
CA LEU A 182 -35.76 -0.11 37.53
C LEU A 182 -36.59 -1.38 37.66
N SER A 183 -36.00 -2.56 37.44
CA SER A 183 -36.72 -3.83 37.61
C SER A 183 -37.09 -4.07 39.07
N PHE A 184 -36.19 -3.79 40.02
CA PHE A 184 -36.51 -3.79 41.46
C PHE A 184 -37.64 -2.82 41.81
N ALA A 185 -37.59 -1.58 41.31
CA ALA A 185 -38.61 -0.58 41.61
C ALA A 185 -40.00 -0.93 41.04
N ARG A 186 -40.06 -1.73 39.97
CA ARG A 186 -41.31 -2.11 39.30
C ARG A 186 -42.05 -3.24 40.01
N ASP A 187 -41.33 -4.28 40.43
CA ASP A 187 -41.86 -5.41 41.21
C ASP A 187 -40.78 -5.94 42.15
N PRO A 188 -40.66 -5.41 43.37
CA PRO A 188 -39.58 -5.77 44.28
C PRO A 188 -39.67 -7.23 44.74
N GLN A 189 -40.89 -7.78 44.88
CA GLN A 189 -41.07 -9.14 45.37
C GLN A 189 -40.69 -10.17 44.30
N GLY A 190 -41.19 -10.01 43.08
CA GLY A 190 -40.80 -10.85 41.95
C GLY A 190 -39.30 -10.76 41.66
N PHE A 191 -38.78 -9.53 41.63
CA PHE A 191 -37.36 -9.28 41.40
C PHE A 191 -36.45 -9.95 42.43
N ILE A 192 -36.75 -9.86 43.74
CA ILE A 192 -35.92 -10.51 44.77
C ILE A 192 -35.93 -12.02 44.59
N SER A 193 -37.07 -12.62 44.26
CA SER A 193 -37.17 -14.06 43.99
C SER A 193 -36.29 -14.46 42.81
N ASP A 194 -36.39 -13.73 41.69
CA ASP A 194 -35.61 -13.99 40.48
C ASP A 194 -34.12 -13.77 40.70
N TRP A 195 -33.77 -12.72 41.45
CA TRP A 195 -32.40 -12.40 41.81
C TRP A 195 -31.77 -13.48 42.69
N LEU A 196 -32.47 -13.96 43.71
CA LEU A 196 -32.02 -15.07 44.55
C LEU A 196 -31.83 -16.36 43.74
N GLN A 197 -32.72 -16.64 42.79
CA GLN A 197 -32.58 -17.77 41.87
C GLN A 197 -31.36 -17.61 40.95
N SER A 198 -31.13 -16.41 40.41
CA SER A 198 -29.95 -16.10 39.58
C SER A 198 -28.66 -16.30 40.38
N GLN A 199 -28.53 -15.66 41.54
CA GLN A 199 -27.34 -15.75 42.40
C GLN A 199 -27.05 -17.19 42.83
N ARG A 200 -28.08 -17.98 43.16
CA ARG A 200 -27.92 -19.41 43.45
C ARG A 200 -27.37 -20.18 42.24
N ARG A 201 -27.84 -19.86 41.03
CA ARG A 201 -27.38 -20.49 39.77
C ARG A 201 -25.93 -20.13 39.48
N ASP A 202 -25.58 -18.86 39.61
CA ASP A 202 -24.23 -18.35 39.37
C ASP A 202 -23.25 -18.98 40.36
N LEU A 203 -23.62 -19.05 41.64
CA LEU A 203 -22.82 -19.71 42.68
C LEU A 203 -22.61 -21.19 42.38
N LYS A 204 -23.66 -21.92 41.97
CA LYS A 204 -23.52 -23.34 41.56
C LYS A 204 -22.57 -23.50 40.37
N THR A 205 -22.66 -22.61 39.38
CA THR A 205 -21.76 -22.61 38.21
C THR A 205 -20.30 -22.36 38.62
N MET A 206 -20.05 -21.36 39.47
CA MET A 206 -18.70 -21.04 39.94
C MET A 206 -18.09 -22.13 40.82
N THR A 207 -18.89 -22.73 41.69
CA THR A 207 -18.44 -23.76 42.66
C THR A 207 -18.51 -25.18 42.11
N LYS A 208 -19.09 -25.37 40.91
CA LYS A 208 -19.39 -26.67 40.30
C LYS A 208 -20.21 -27.60 41.20
N VAL A 209 -20.97 -27.03 42.14
CA VAL A 209 -21.89 -27.80 42.98
C VAL A 209 -23.07 -28.26 42.11
N VAL A 210 -23.23 -29.57 42.01
CA VAL A 210 -24.29 -30.23 41.24
C VAL A 210 -25.42 -30.64 42.17
N GLY A 211 -26.63 -30.69 41.64
CA GLY A 211 -27.82 -31.12 42.37
C GLY A 211 -28.52 -29.99 43.12
N ASN A 212 -29.72 -30.30 43.62
CA ASN A 212 -30.47 -29.40 44.48
C ASN A 212 -30.96 -30.22 45.67
N PRO A 213 -30.26 -30.15 46.82
CA PRO A 213 -30.60 -30.95 48.00
C PRO A 213 -32.06 -30.79 48.45
N GLU A 214 -32.64 -29.61 48.25
CA GLU A 214 -34.05 -29.35 48.58
C GLU A 214 -35.04 -30.04 47.64
N GLU A 215 -34.69 -30.23 46.37
CA GLU A 215 -35.51 -31.03 45.45
C GLU A 215 -35.33 -32.52 45.73
N GLU A 216 -34.08 -32.96 45.96
CA GLU A 216 -33.76 -34.36 46.26
C GLU A 216 -34.42 -34.87 47.55
N ARG A 217 -34.80 -33.98 48.48
CA ARG A 217 -35.56 -34.34 49.69
C ARG A 217 -37.03 -34.66 49.41
N ARG A 218 -37.59 -34.24 48.28
CA ARG A 218 -39.01 -34.36 47.96
C ARG A 218 -39.30 -35.65 47.21
N ALA A 219 -40.39 -36.35 47.55
CA ALA A 219 -40.73 -37.62 46.92
C ALA A 219 -40.97 -37.46 45.41
N GLU A 220 -41.47 -36.30 44.98
CA GLU A 220 -41.74 -35.98 43.58
C GLU A 220 -40.48 -36.03 42.69
N PHE A 221 -39.30 -35.80 43.27
CA PHE A 221 -38.03 -35.90 42.58
C PHE A 221 -37.75 -37.32 42.07
N TYR A 222 -38.28 -38.34 42.74
CA TYR A 222 -38.06 -39.74 42.40
C TYR A 222 -39.15 -40.33 41.49
N PHE A 223 -40.17 -39.56 41.10
CA PHE A 223 -41.17 -39.97 40.09
C PHE A 223 -40.75 -39.63 38.65
N GLN A 224 -39.49 -39.28 38.45
CA GLN A 224 -38.96 -38.89 37.14
C GLN A 224 -38.66 -40.13 36.26
N PRO A 225 -38.68 -39.99 34.91
CA PRO A 225 -38.44 -41.10 34.00
C PRO A 225 -37.09 -41.81 34.21
N TRP A 226 -36.07 -41.08 34.68
CA TRP A 226 -34.75 -41.63 34.95
C TRP A 226 -34.71 -42.56 36.18
N ALA A 227 -35.71 -42.53 37.06
CA ALA A 227 -35.67 -43.23 38.34
C ALA A 227 -35.58 -44.75 38.18
N GLN A 228 -36.34 -45.34 37.24
CA GLN A 228 -36.32 -46.78 36.99
C GLN A 228 -34.94 -47.24 36.50
N GLU A 229 -34.37 -46.53 35.52
CA GLU A 229 -33.04 -46.86 35.00
C GLU A 229 -31.95 -46.66 36.06
N ALA A 230 -32.04 -45.58 36.85
CA ALA A 230 -31.10 -45.33 37.95
C ALA A 230 -31.14 -46.45 39.00
N MET A 231 -32.32 -46.97 39.35
CA MET A 231 -32.43 -48.16 40.20
C MET A 231 -31.75 -49.37 39.58
N CYS A 232 -32.00 -49.67 38.30
CA CYS A 232 -31.37 -50.80 37.62
C CYS A 232 -29.83 -50.70 37.64
N ARG A 233 -29.27 -49.52 37.32
CA ARG A 233 -27.82 -49.26 37.38
C ARG A 233 -27.27 -49.42 38.79
N TYR A 234 -27.99 -48.90 39.79
CA TYR A 234 -27.62 -49.06 41.20
C TYR A 234 -27.60 -50.53 41.61
N PHE A 235 -28.66 -51.29 41.34
CA PHE A 235 -28.74 -52.72 41.66
C PHE A 235 -27.62 -53.51 41.00
N TYR A 236 -27.37 -53.30 39.70
CA TYR A 236 -26.27 -53.93 39.00
C TYR A 236 -24.92 -53.67 39.70
N SER A 237 -24.62 -52.39 39.99
CA SER A 237 -23.38 -52.00 40.67
C SER A 237 -23.24 -52.64 42.05
N LYS A 238 -24.34 -52.72 42.82
CA LYS A 238 -24.36 -53.32 44.15
C LYS A 238 -24.15 -54.83 44.12
N VAL A 239 -24.74 -55.53 43.14
CA VAL A 239 -24.52 -56.96 42.95
C VAL A 239 -23.06 -57.25 42.60
N GLN A 240 -22.45 -56.46 41.71
CA GLN A 240 -21.02 -56.61 41.38
C GLN A 240 -20.13 -56.33 42.60
N GLN A 241 -20.43 -55.29 43.39
CA GLN A 241 -19.70 -54.99 44.62
C GLN A 241 -19.77 -56.18 45.61
N ARG A 242 -20.97 -56.72 45.86
CA ARG A 242 -21.14 -57.88 46.76
C ARG A 242 -20.44 -59.13 46.25
N ARG A 243 -20.46 -59.34 44.94
CA ARG A 243 -19.73 -60.44 44.30
C ARG A 243 -18.22 -60.30 44.52
N GLN A 244 -17.65 -59.10 44.30
CA GLN A 244 -16.23 -58.84 44.54
C GLN A 244 -15.84 -59.02 46.02
N GLU A 245 -16.67 -58.56 46.95
CA GLU A 245 -16.46 -58.77 48.39
C GLU A 245 -16.43 -60.28 48.73
N LEU A 246 -17.35 -61.08 48.17
CA LEU A 246 -17.38 -62.53 48.35
C LEU A 246 -16.18 -63.24 47.71
N GLU A 247 -15.80 -62.87 46.49
CA GLU A 247 -14.63 -63.42 45.80
C GLU A 247 -13.34 -63.11 46.57
N GLN A 248 -13.21 -61.92 47.17
CA GLN A 248 -12.10 -61.55 48.05
C GLN A 248 -12.08 -62.38 49.34
N VAL A 249 -13.22 -62.53 50.01
CA VAL A 249 -13.33 -63.30 51.27
C VAL A 249 -13.07 -64.79 51.05
N LEU A 250 -13.48 -65.33 49.90
CA LEU A 250 -13.28 -66.74 49.53
C LEU A 250 -11.91 -67.03 48.90
N GLY A 251 -11.06 -66.01 48.74
CA GLY A 251 -9.70 -66.16 48.18
C GLY A 251 -9.65 -66.54 46.70
N ILE A 252 -10.76 -66.37 45.97
CA ILE A 252 -10.88 -66.73 44.56
C ILE A 252 -10.28 -65.58 43.75
N ARG A 253 -8.98 -65.66 43.44
CA ARG A 253 -8.36 -64.78 42.44
C ARG A 253 -8.69 -65.33 41.05
N ASN A 254 -9.63 -64.72 40.35
CA ASN A 254 -9.77 -64.93 38.91
C ASN A 254 -8.50 -64.38 38.23
N THR A 255 -7.71 -65.27 37.63
CA THR A 255 -6.75 -64.94 36.57
C THR A 255 -7.47 -64.44 35.34
#